data_AF-G2KV61-F1
#
_entry.id   AF-G2KV61-F1
#
_cell.length_a   1.000
_cell.length_b   1.000
_cell.length_c   1.000
_cell.angle_alpha   90.00
_cell.angle_beta   90.00
_cell.angle_gamma   90.00
#
_symmetry.space_group_name_H-M   'P 1'
#
loop_
_entity.id
_entity.type
_entity.pdbx_description
1 polymer ?
#
loop_
_entity_poly.entity_id
_entity_poly.type
_entity_poly.pdbx_seq_one_letter_code
_entity_poly.pdbx_strand_id
1 'polypeptide(L)'
;MYHSAKEKALSCFKEAIHPTLVEVGVFSPIMDKKPVGDFKRASELVKFIKEHGKFNIAGACYPQKHPESINFVDDILHLKEKVNQGVSYLITQTLFDNQAFYDFRERLQFSQVDVPIEVGIMPCTNLNQIKKITELSGNPMPKKFVDIMDHFRNNQEAMRDAGINYAIEQIVDLLSNNSDGIHLYTMNNAENDQQIRDTTHTLFAETSNHPTERV
;
A
#
# COMPACT_ATOMS: atom_id res chain seq x y z
N MET A 1 -23.47 -29.03 4.30
CA MET A 1 -23.52 -28.32 3.01
C MET A 1 -22.25 -27.49 2.93
N TYR A 2 -21.29 -27.84 2.06
CA TYR A 2 -20.08 -27.04 1.89
C TYR A 2 -20.50 -25.72 1.24
N HIS A 3 -20.63 -24.64 2.01
CA HIS A 3 -20.58 -23.31 1.41
C HIS A 3 -19.19 -23.16 0.80
N SER A 4 -19.14 -22.94 -0.51
CA SER A 4 -17.89 -22.66 -1.21
C SER A 4 -17.19 -21.48 -0.53
N ALA A 5 -15.85 -21.43 -0.55
CA ALA A 5 -15.15 -20.29 0.05
C ALA A 5 -15.59 -18.96 -0.58
N LYS A 6 -15.99 -19.00 -1.87
CA LYS A 6 -16.66 -17.91 -2.60
C LYS A 6 -17.95 -17.43 -1.95
N GLU A 7 -18.86 -18.32 -1.57
CA GLU A 7 -20.13 -17.96 -0.92
C GLU A 7 -19.91 -17.34 0.46
N LYS A 8 -18.96 -17.88 1.24
CA LYS A 8 -18.59 -17.30 2.54
C LYS A 8 -18.00 -15.90 2.39
N ALA A 9 -17.06 -15.72 1.45
CA ALA A 9 -16.49 -14.41 1.15
C ALA A 9 -17.57 -13.41 0.73
N LEU A 10 -18.53 -13.84 -0.10
CA LEU A 10 -19.63 -12.99 -0.54
C LEU A 10 -20.59 -12.60 0.59
N SER A 11 -20.86 -13.50 1.55
CA SER A 11 -21.64 -13.17 2.75
C SER A 11 -20.97 -12.06 3.54
N CYS A 12 -19.65 -12.18 3.77
CA CYS A 12 -18.89 -11.16 4.49
C CYS A 12 -18.95 -9.79 3.77
N PHE A 13 -18.88 -9.76 2.44
CA PHE A 13 -18.99 -8.50 1.69
C PHE A 13 -20.39 -7.87 1.76
N LYS A 14 -21.45 -8.70 1.82
CA LYS A 14 -22.85 -8.24 1.89
C LYS A 14 -23.29 -7.79 3.29
N GLU A 15 -22.67 -8.32 4.33
CA GLU A 15 -22.93 -7.94 5.73
C GLU A 15 -22.26 -6.61 6.13
N ALA A 16 -21.32 -6.11 5.33
CA ALA A 16 -20.67 -4.82 5.57
C ALA A 16 -21.60 -3.62 5.22
N ILE A 17 -21.61 -2.59 6.09
CA ILE A 17 -22.68 -1.56 6.17
C ILE A 17 -22.47 -0.35 5.23
N HIS A 18 -21.51 -0.36 4.30
CA HIS A 18 -21.24 0.78 3.39
C HIS A 18 -20.77 0.27 2.02
N PRO A 19 -20.50 1.11 0.98
CA PRO A 19 -19.79 0.61 -0.20
C PRO A 19 -18.43 0.08 0.26
N THR A 20 -18.37 -1.22 0.49
CA THR A 20 -17.25 -1.90 1.14
C THR A 20 -16.02 -1.66 0.31
N LEU A 21 -15.03 -1.00 0.92
CA LEU A 21 -13.69 -1.06 0.41
C LEU A 21 -13.21 -2.51 0.52
N VAL A 22 -12.97 -3.15 -0.62
CA VAL A 22 -12.33 -4.47 -0.62
C VAL A 22 -10.90 -4.30 -1.10
N GLU A 23 -9.94 -4.57 -0.20
CA GLU A 23 -8.53 -4.64 -0.55
C GLU A 23 -8.20 -6.03 -1.10
N VAL A 24 -7.64 -6.06 -2.31
CA VAL A 24 -7.22 -7.31 -2.95
C VAL A 24 -5.71 -7.29 -3.19
N GLY A 25 -5.01 -8.25 -2.59
CA GLY A 25 -3.57 -8.44 -2.69
C GLY A 25 -3.20 -9.92 -2.71
N VAL A 26 -1.91 -10.18 -2.94
CA VAL A 26 -1.31 -11.52 -2.79
C VAL A 26 -0.72 -11.59 -1.39
N PHE A 27 -1.10 -12.61 -0.63
CA PHE A 27 -0.65 -12.81 0.75
C PHE A 27 0.18 -14.08 0.85
N SER A 28 1.18 -14.07 1.72
CA SER A 28 1.94 -15.27 2.06
C SER A 28 1.02 -16.36 2.58
N PRO A 29 1.29 -17.65 2.28
CA PRO A 29 0.50 -18.75 2.80
C PRO A 29 0.41 -18.71 4.33
N ILE A 30 -0.79 -18.94 4.85
CA ILE A 30 -0.96 -19.16 6.29
C ILE A 30 -0.35 -20.52 6.63
N MET A 31 0.58 -20.56 7.59
CA MET A 31 1.19 -21.82 8.02
C MET A 31 0.09 -22.85 8.37
N ASP A 32 0.30 -24.08 7.91
CA ASP A 32 -0.59 -25.23 8.07
C ASP A 32 -1.98 -25.11 7.40
N LYS A 33 -2.20 -24.10 6.54
CA LYS A 33 -3.41 -24.01 5.72
C LYS A 33 -3.08 -24.02 4.23
N LYS A 34 -3.75 -24.91 3.49
CA LYS A 34 -3.70 -24.91 2.03
C LYS A 34 -4.74 -23.93 1.48
N PRO A 35 -4.38 -23.04 0.55
CA PRO A 35 -5.37 -22.25 -0.18
C PRO A 35 -6.40 -23.17 -0.85
N VAL A 36 -7.67 -22.75 -0.83
CA VAL A 36 -8.77 -23.49 -1.48
C VAL A 36 -8.56 -23.55 -3.00
N GLY A 37 -7.81 -22.61 -3.57
CA GLY A 37 -7.46 -22.60 -5.00
C GLY A 37 -8.56 -22.03 -5.91
N ASP A 38 -9.59 -21.43 -5.31
CA ASP A 38 -10.75 -20.86 -6.00
C ASP A 38 -10.41 -19.69 -6.94
N PHE A 39 -9.30 -19.01 -6.66
CA PHE A 39 -8.72 -17.92 -7.45
C PHE A 39 -7.20 -18.10 -7.49
N LYS A 40 -6.62 -18.07 -8.70
CA LYS A 40 -5.17 -18.15 -8.91
C LYS A 40 -4.51 -16.78 -8.85
N ARG A 41 -5.26 -15.72 -9.17
CA ARG A 41 -4.79 -14.34 -9.21
C ARG A 41 -5.78 -13.40 -8.56
N ALA A 42 -5.25 -12.28 -8.07
CA ALA A 42 -6.04 -11.17 -7.56
C ALA A 42 -7.07 -10.64 -8.59
N SER A 43 -6.73 -10.60 -9.89
CA SER A 43 -7.65 -10.16 -10.95
C SER A 43 -8.92 -11.01 -11.03
N GLU A 44 -8.83 -12.32 -10.81
CA GLU A 44 -9.98 -13.23 -10.79
C GLU A 44 -10.93 -12.95 -9.62
N LEU A 45 -10.37 -12.61 -8.45
CA LEU A 45 -11.15 -12.21 -7.27
C LEU A 45 -11.84 -10.85 -7.50
N VAL A 46 -11.14 -9.87 -8.08
CA VAL A 46 -11.72 -8.56 -8.42
C VAL A 46 -12.92 -8.74 -9.35
N LYS A 47 -12.74 -9.53 -10.43
CA LYS A 47 -13.81 -9.83 -11.38
C LYS A 47 -15.01 -10.46 -10.68
N PHE A 48 -14.77 -11.48 -9.86
CA PHE A 48 -15.83 -12.14 -9.10
C PHE A 48 -16.59 -11.18 -8.19
N ILE A 49 -15.91 -10.29 -7.46
CA ILE A 49 -16.56 -9.30 -6.59
C ILE A 49 -17.43 -8.35 -7.43
N LYS A 50 -16.94 -7.85 -8.56
CA LYS A 50 -17.70 -6.96 -9.46
C LYS A 50 -18.94 -7.60 -10.05
N GLU A 51 -18.90 -8.90 -10.35
CA GLU A 51 -20.07 -9.64 -10.84
C GLU A 51 -21.18 -9.77 -9.78
N HIS A 52 -20.85 -9.62 -8.50
CA HIS A 52 -21.78 -9.86 -7.39
C HIS A 52 -22.17 -8.59 -6.60
N GLY A 53 -21.72 -7.41 -7.03
CA GLY A 53 -22.15 -6.14 -6.44
C GLY A 53 -21.36 -4.92 -6.92
N LYS A 54 -21.86 -3.74 -6.56
CA LYS A 54 -21.22 -2.45 -6.86
C LYS A 54 -20.27 -2.06 -5.71
N PHE A 55 -19.13 -2.73 -5.64
CA PHE A 55 -18.10 -2.46 -4.64
C PHE A 55 -17.01 -1.51 -5.18
N ASN A 56 -16.45 -0.71 -4.28
CA ASN A 56 -15.22 0.03 -4.49
C ASN A 56 -14.06 -0.88 -4.08
N ILE A 57 -13.18 -1.20 -5.02
CA ILE A 57 -12.13 -2.20 -4.80
C ILE A 57 -10.78 -1.49 -4.84
N ALA A 58 -10.00 -1.64 -3.78
CA ALA A 58 -8.58 -1.26 -3.77
C ALA A 58 -7.72 -2.44 -4.23
N GLY A 59 -6.74 -2.15 -5.07
CA GLY A 59 -5.71 -3.12 -5.43
C GLY A 59 -4.39 -2.78 -4.76
N ALA A 60 -3.72 -3.78 -4.15
CA ALA A 60 -2.34 -3.62 -3.74
C ALA A 60 -1.41 -3.43 -4.95
N CYS A 61 -0.40 -2.57 -4.88
CA CYS A 61 0.61 -2.43 -5.93
C CYS A 61 2.02 -2.27 -5.34
N TYR A 62 3.06 -2.52 -6.14
CA TYR A 62 4.42 -2.68 -5.64
C TYR A 62 5.39 -1.76 -6.41
N PRO A 63 5.69 -0.55 -5.89
CA PRO A 63 6.60 0.38 -6.55
C PRO A 63 7.97 -0.20 -6.90
N GLN A 64 8.42 -1.18 -6.11
CA GLN A 64 9.69 -1.90 -6.28
C GLN A 64 9.53 -3.30 -6.90
N LYS A 65 8.43 -3.58 -7.62
CA LYS A 65 8.05 -4.89 -8.20
C LYS A 65 7.63 -5.92 -7.13
N HIS A 66 6.60 -6.71 -7.42
CA HIS A 66 6.27 -7.85 -6.58
C HIS A 66 7.43 -8.88 -6.56
N PRO A 67 7.75 -9.50 -5.41
CA PRO A 67 8.84 -10.48 -5.32
C PRO A 67 8.71 -11.65 -6.31
N GLU A 68 7.47 -12.11 -6.57
CA GLU A 68 7.19 -13.22 -7.47
C GLU A 68 7.11 -12.81 -8.95
N SER A 69 7.07 -11.52 -9.27
CA SER A 69 7.06 -11.05 -10.66
C SER A 69 8.44 -11.15 -11.30
N ILE A 70 8.47 -11.48 -12.58
CA ILE A 70 9.73 -11.73 -13.31
C ILE A 70 10.56 -10.44 -13.45
N ASN A 71 9.88 -9.32 -13.73
CA ASN A 71 10.47 -7.99 -13.87
C ASN A 71 9.38 -6.91 -13.67
N PHE A 72 9.75 -5.63 -13.74
CA PHE A 72 8.80 -4.52 -13.58
C PHE A 72 7.72 -4.49 -14.66
N VAL A 73 8.03 -4.89 -15.90
CA VAL A 73 7.06 -4.91 -17.00
C VAL A 73 5.97 -5.95 -16.72
N ASP A 74 6.37 -7.15 -16.31
CA ASP A 74 5.46 -8.23 -15.93
C ASP A 74 4.57 -7.85 -14.74
N ASP A 75 5.12 -7.19 -13.71
CA ASP A 75 4.37 -6.69 -12.56
C ASP A 75 3.28 -5.68 -12.97
N ILE A 76 3.64 -4.72 -13.83
CA ILE A 76 2.72 -3.69 -14.32
C ILE A 76 1.65 -4.28 -15.25
N LEU A 77 1.98 -5.27 -16.06
CA LEU A 77 0.99 -5.96 -16.91
C LEU A 77 -0.09 -6.65 -16.05
N HIS A 78 0.31 -7.35 -14.98
CA HIS A 78 -0.63 -7.96 -14.04
C HIS A 78 -1.45 -6.90 -13.27
N LEU A 79 -0.83 -5.79 -12.88
CA LEU A 79 -1.53 -4.68 -12.26
C LEU A 79 -2.58 -4.08 -13.21
N LYS A 80 -2.23 -3.87 -14.48
CA LYS A 80 -3.15 -3.38 -15.52
C LYS A 80 -4.32 -4.34 -15.72
N GLU A 81 -4.06 -5.64 -15.77
CA GLU A 81 -5.13 -6.65 -15.84
C GLU A 81 -6.08 -6.51 -14.64
N LYS A 82 -5.54 -6.37 -13.43
CA LYS A 82 -6.32 -6.21 -12.20
C LYS A 82 -7.16 -4.91 -12.22
N VAL A 83 -6.60 -3.81 -12.71
CA VAL A 83 -7.34 -2.54 -12.90
C VAL A 83 -8.46 -2.71 -13.92
N ASN A 84 -8.20 -3.38 -15.05
CA ASN A 84 -9.23 -3.66 -16.07
C ASN A 84 -10.38 -4.55 -15.55
N GLN A 85 -10.16 -5.36 -14.51
CA GLN A 85 -11.23 -6.13 -13.87
C GLN A 85 -12.10 -5.30 -12.91
N GLY A 86 -11.75 -4.03 -12.66
CA GLY A 86 -12.58 -3.08 -11.92
C GLY A 86 -12.02 -2.62 -10.58
N VAL A 87 -10.70 -2.67 -10.37
CA VAL A 87 -10.08 -1.94 -9.25
C VAL A 87 -10.29 -0.44 -9.47
N SER A 88 -10.79 0.24 -8.43
CA SER A 88 -11.15 1.66 -8.49
C SER A 88 -10.01 2.58 -8.05
N TYR A 89 -9.08 2.09 -7.22
CA TYR A 89 -7.90 2.81 -6.79
C TYR A 89 -6.83 1.84 -6.27
N LEU A 90 -5.60 2.30 -6.12
CA LEU A 90 -4.46 1.49 -5.70
C LEU A 90 -3.92 1.95 -4.36
N ILE A 91 -3.38 1.00 -3.60
CA ILE A 91 -2.61 1.27 -2.39
C ILE A 91 -1.23 0.63 -2.61
N THR A 92 -0.17 1.41 -2.46
CA THR A 92 1.18 0.85 -2.60
C THR A 92 1.55 0.04 -1.36
N GLN A 93 2.36 -1.00 -1.57
CA GLN A 93 3.16 -1.54 -0.48
C GLN A 93 4.01 -0.41 0.14
N THR A 94 4.35 -0.55 1.43
CA THR A 94 5.23 0.39 2.12
C THR A 94 6.51 0.65 1.34
N LEU A 95 6.91 1.91 1.26
CA LEU A 95 8.20 2.34 0.73
C LEU A 95 8.93 3.27 1.70
N PHE A 96 10.26 3.23 1.65
CA PHE A 96 11.14 4.11 2.43
C PHE A 96 11.85 5.15 1.56
N ASP A 97 11.75 5.01 0.23
CA ASP A 97 12.31 5.91 -0.77
C ASP A 97 11.20 6.39 -1.70
N ASN A 98 10.88 7.68 -1.62
CA ASN A 98 9.83 8.29 -2.44
C ASN A 98 10.17 8.24 -3.94
N GLN A 99 11.45 8.16 -4.31
CA GLN A 99 11.84 8.01 -5.72
C GLN A 99 11.28 6.72 -6.32
N ALA A 100 11.17 5.64 -5.54
CA ALA A 100 10.56 4.40 -6.00
C ALA A 100 9.09 4.59 -6.42
N PHE A 101 8.35 5.46 -5.72
CA PHE A 101 6.97 5.81 -6.09
C PHE A 101 6.93 6.66 -7.36
N TYR A 102 7.81 7.65 -7.49
CA TYR A 102 7.82 8.53 -8.67
C TYR A 102 8.15 7.75 -9.95
N ASP A 103 9.18 6.90 -9.92
CA ASP A 103 9.52 6.01 -11.02
C ASP A 103 8.36 5.05 -11.34
N PHE A 104 7.67 4.54 -10.31
CA PHE A 104 6.52 3.67 -10.49
C PHE A 104 5.35 4.40 -11.15
N ARG A 105 5.02 5.61 -10.69
CA ARG A 105 3.97 6.46 -11.27
C ARG A 105 4.22 6.74 -12.75
N GLU A 106 5.46 7.04 -13.13
CA GLU A 106 5.85 7.24 -14.53
C GLU A 106 5.59 5.97 -15.37
N ARG A 107 6.00 4.79 -14.87
CA ARG A 107 5.76 3.52 -15.60
C ARG A 107 4.27 3.20 -15.75
N LEU A 108 3.43 3.58 -14.79
CA LEU A 108 1.99 3.41 -14.87
C LEU A 108 1.36 4.30 -15.94
N GLN A 109 1.82 5.55 -16.06
CA GLN A 109 1.39 6.48 -17.11
C GLN A 109 1.65 5.88 -18.50
N PHE A 110 2.87 5.37 -18.75
CA PHE A 110 3.21 4.70 -20.01
C PHE A 110 2.38 3.45 -20.28
N SER A 111 1.90 2.79 -19.22
CA SER A 111 1.10 1.56 -19.31
C SER A 111 -0.40 1.81 -19.38
N GLN A 112 -0.85 3.07 -19.35
CA GLN A 112 -2.26 3.49 -19.32
C GLN A 112 -3.01 2.88 -18.12
N VAL A 113 -2.37 2.89 -16.95
CA VAL A 113 -3.01 2.57 -15.67
C VAL A 113 -3.33 3.90 -14.99
N ASP A 114 -4.59 4.35 -15.13
CA ASP A 114 -5.07 5.66 -14.65
C ASP A 114 -6.15 5.48 -13.59
N VAL A 115 -5.72 5.11 -12.38
CA VAL A 115 -6.56 5.08 -11.19
C VAL A 115 -5.80 5.77 -10.04
N PRO A 116 -6.48 6.43 -9.09
CA PRO A 116 -5.80 7.10 -7.97
C PRO A 116 -4.92 6.13 -7.17
N ILE A 117 -3.80 6.61 -6.65
CA ILE A 117 -2.84 5.81 -5.89
C ILE A 117 -2.56 6.45 -4.53
N GLU A 118 -2.93 5.73 -3.46
CA GLU A 118 -2.50 6.06 -2.11
C GLU A 118 -1.12 5.45 -1.84
N VAL A 119 -0.19 6.29 -1.37
CA VAL A 119 1.17 5.85 -1.07
C VAL A 119 1.24 5.29 0.35
N GLY A 120 1.63 4.03 0.44
CA GLY A 120 1.83 3.30 1.68
C GLY A 120 3.04 3.81 2.46
N ILE A 121 2.81 4.41 3.62
CA ILE A 121 3.85 4.90 4.54
C ILE A 121 3.76 4.14 5.86
N MET A 122 4.90 3.72 6.39
CA MET A 122 4.97 3.07 7.70
C MET A 122 6.04 3.75 8.57
N PRO A 123 5.67 4.33 9.72
CA PRO A 123 6.64 4.82 10.68
C PRO A 123 7.34 3.62 11.34
N CYS A 124 8.58 3.36 10.93
CA CYS A 124 9.39 2.32 11.53
C CYS A 124 9.96 2.80 12.85
N THR A 125 9.53 2.19 13.95
CA THR A 125 9.84 2.65 15.31
C THR A 125 10.73 1.69 16.09
N ASN A 126 11.14 0.57 15.48
CA ASN A 126 12.12 -0.35 16.06
C ASN A 126 12.93 -1.11 15.00
N LEU A 127 14.14 -1.54 15.36
CA LEU A 127 15.05 -2.27 14.47
C LEU A 127 14.52 -3.62 13.98
N ASN A 128 13.72 -4.31 14.80
CA ASN A 128 13.20 -5.62 14.43
C ASN A 128 12.20 -5.52 13.27
N GLN A 129 11.38 -4.47 13.27
CA GLN A 129 10.52 -4.13 12.12
C GLN A 129 11.39 -3.89 10.88
N ILE A 130 12.41 -3.03 10.98
CA ILE A 130 13.28 -2.69 9.85
C ILE A 130 13.91 -3.94 9.23
N LYS A 131 14.48 -4.82 10.05
CA LYS A 131 15.07 -6.08 9.57
C LYS A 131 14.04 -6.94 8.86
N LYS A 132 12.89 -7.16 9.48
CA LYS A 132 11.81 -7.98 8.91
C LYS A 132 11.30 -7.42 7.57
N ILE A 133 11.14 -6.10 7.46
CA ILE A 133 10.67 -5.47 6.22
C ILE A 133 11.73 -5.58 5.12
N THR A 134 13.01 -5.41 5.48
CA THR A 134 14.12 -5.57 4.53
C THR A 134 14.18 -7.01 4.00
N GLU A 135 14.04 -7.99 4.88
CA GLU A 135 14.01 -9.42 4.52
C GLU A 135 12.81 -9.77 3.64
N LEU A 136 11.62 -9.25 3.95
CA LEU A 136 10.40 -9.55 3.20
C LEU A 136 10.30 -8.82 1.86
N SER A 137 10.80 -7.58 1.79
CA SER A 137 10.77 -6.78 0.56
C SER A 137 11.87 -7.19 -0.43
N GLY A 138 12.98 -7.73 0.07
CA GLY A 138 14.15 -8.06 -0.74
C GLY A 138 14.87 -6.83 -1.31
N ASN A 139 14.47 -5.62 -0.90
CA ASN A 139 15.04 -4.36 -1.39
C ASN A 139 15.91 -3.72 -0.31
N PRO A 140 17.06 -3.12 -0.70
CA PRO A 140 17.89 -2.39 0.25
C PRO A 140 17.14 -1.15 0.77
N MET A 141 17.29 -0.89 2.06
CA MET A 141 16.79 0.32 2.69
C MET A 141 17.63 1.53 2.28
N PRO A 142 17.04 2.74 2.19
CA PRO A 142 17.78 3.96 1.89
C PRO A 142 18.88 4.20 2.93
N LYS A 143 20.07 4.60 2.46
CA LYS A 143 21.20 4.84 3.36
C LYS A 143 20.86 5.84 4.46
N LYS A 144 20.18 6.95 4.11
CA LYS A 144 19.72 7.97 5.07
C LYS A 144 18.89 7.34 6.19
N PHE A 145 17.94 6.49 5.84
CA PHE A 145 17.09 5.80 6.81
C PHE A 145 17.91 4.89 7.73
N VAL A 146 18.79 4.06 7.15
CA VAL A 146 19.65 3.15 7.91
C VAL A 146 20.55 3.91 8.89
N ASP A 147 21.19 4.99 8.44
CA ASP A 147 22.08 5.81 9.27
C ASP A 147 21.34 6.42 10.47
N ILE A 148 20.14 6.96 10.24
CA ILE A 148 19.29 7.53 11.31
C ILE A 148 18.93 6.45 12.33
N MET A 149 18.48 5.29 11.87
CA MET A 149 18.02 4.22 12.74
C MET A 149 19.15 3.57 13.53
N ASP A 150 20.34 3.44 12.93
CA ASP A 150 21.52 2.94 13.64
C ASP A 150 22.02 3.92 14.70
N HIS A 151 21.95 5.22 14.43
CA HIS A 151 22.36 6.26 15.39
C HIS A 151 21.54 6.20 16.68
N PHE A 152 20.22 6.05 16.58
CA PHE A 152 19.32 6.01 17.73
C PHE A 152 19.07 4.60 18.29
N ARG A 153 19.85 3.59 17.87
CA ARG A 153 19.58 2.17 18.18
C ARG A 153 19.39 1.80 19.64
N ASN A 154 20.03 2.54 20.55
CA ASN A 154 20.05 2.23 21.97
C ASN A 154 19.05 3.08 22.80
N ASN A 155 18.29 3.99 22.16
CA ASN A 155 17.26 4.79 22.82
C ASN A 155 15.94 4.60 22.08
N GLN A 156 15.02 3.85 22.68
CA GLN A 156 13.74 3.49 22.08
C GLN A 156 12.86 4.71 21.80
N GLU A 157 12.84 5.70 22.69
CA GLU A 157 12.07 6.94 22.52
C GLU A 157 12.63 7.75 21.34
N ALA A 158 13.94 7.96 21.31
CA ALA A 158 14.60 8.68 20.22
C ALA A 158 14.45 7.96 18.86
N MET A 159 14.51 6.62 18.85
CA MET A 159 14.26 5.84 17.63
C MET A 159 12.83 5.99 17.13
N ARG A 160 11.85 5.93 18.05
CA ARG A 160 10.44 6.13 17.72
C ARG A 160 10.23 7.51 17.08
N ASP A 161 10.77 8.55 17.70
CA ASP A 161 10.70 9.93 17.20
C ASP A 161 11.38 10.08 15.84
N ALA A 162 12.56 9.47 15.66
CA ALA A 162 13.27 9.47 14.38
C ALA A 162 12.44 8.79 13.28
N GLY A 163 11.77 7.68 13.60
CA GLY A 163 10.91 6.95 12.68
C GLY A 163 9.66 7.73 12.25
N ILE A 164 9.03 8.40 13.21
CA ILE A 164 7.89 9.30 12.94
C ILE A 164 8.33 10.47 12.08
N ASN A 165 9.44 11.14 12.43
CA ASN A 165 9.94 12.27 11.65
C ASN A 165 10.31 11.87 10.22
N TYR A 166 10.89 10.69 10.02
CA TYR A 166 11.16 10.17 8.67
C TYR A 166 9.87 9.97 7.87
N ALA A 167 8.84 9.37 8.47
CA ALA A 167 7.54 9.20 7.82
C ALA A 167 6.88 10.54 7.47
N ILE A 168 6.96 11.54 8.37
CA ILE A 168 6.46 12.89 8.10
C ILE A 168 7.22 13.53 6.94
N GLU A 169 8.55 13.42 6.91
CA GLU A 169 9.37 13.92 5.80
C GLU A 169 8.94 13.31 4.46
N GLN A 170 8.70 11.99 4.44
CA GLN A 170 8.19 11.32 3.25
C GLN A 170 6.83 11.87 2.83
N ILE A 171 5.91 12.06 3.76
CA ILE A 171 4.56 12.57 3.49
C ILE A 171 4.62 13.99 2.90
N VAL A 172 5.43 14.88 3.48
CA VAL A 172 5.57 16.26 2.99
C VAL A 172 6.07 16.27 1.55
N ASP A 173 7.08 15.46 1.23
CA ASP A 173 7.65 15.35 -0.11
C ASP A 173 6.65 14.74 -1.11
N LEU A 174 5.90 13.70 -0.72
CA LEU A 174 4.85 13.09 -1.55
C LEU A 174 3.72 14.07 -1.87
N LEU A 175 3.26 14.81 -0.87
CA LEU A 175 2.23 15.83 -1.05
C LEU A 175 2.72 16.97 -1.96
N SER A 176 3.96 17.41 -1.78
CA SER A 176 4.59 18.44 -2.63
C SER A 176 4.75 17.98 -4.09
N ASN A 177 4.81 16.67 -4.31
CA ASN A 177 4.90 16.04 -5.63
C ASN A 177 3.55 15.49 -6.13
N ASN A 178 2.43 15.98 -5.59
CA ASN A 178 1.07 15.65 -6.02
C ASN A 178 0.75 14.15 -5.98
N SER A 179 1.07 13.45 -4.89
CA SER A 179 0.50 12.11 -4.63
C SER A 179 -1.02 12.22 -4.42
N ASP A 180 -1.81 11.27 -4.94
CA ASP A 180 -3.28 11.31 -4.77
C ASP A 180 -3.73 11.13 -3.32
N GLY A 181 -2.93 10.44 -2.50
CA GLY A 181 -3.19 10.23 -1.09
C GLY A 181 -2.08 9.49 -0.37
N ILE A 182 -2.21 9.36 0.94
CA ILE A 182 -1.29 8.62 1.81
C ILE A 182 -2.09 7.54 2.55
N HIS A 183 -1.60 6.31 2.52
CA HIS A 183 -2.10 5.20 3.32
C HIS A 183 -1.12 4.91 4.46
N LEU A 184 -1.50 5.21 5.69
CA LEU A 184 -0.62 5.08 6.85
C LEU A 184 -0.77 3.70 7.52
N TYR A 185 0.28 2.89 7.49
CA TYR A 185 0.34 1.61 8.20
C TYR A 185 0.66 1.84 9.68
N THR A 186 -0.39 1.86 10.51
CA THR A 186 -0.29 2.23 11.94
C THR A 186 0.35 1.16 12.83
N MET A 187 0.40 -0.09 12.37
CA MET A 187 0.92 -1.24 13.14
C MET A 187 0.30 -1.38 14.53
N ASN A 188 -1.00 -1.09 14.66
CA ASN A 188 -1.75 -1.05 15.93
C ASN A 188 -1.21 -0.02 16.95
N ASN A 189 -0.50 1.01 16.50
CA ASN A 189 -0.04 2.11 17.35
C ASN A 189 -0.78 3.40 17.01
N ALA A 190 -1.84 3.67 17.77
CA ALA A 190 -2.70 4.85 17.56
C ALA A 190 -1.99 6.17 17.93
N GLU A 191 -1.04 6.15 18.86
CA GLU A 191 -0.31 7.35 19.28
C GLU A 191 0.58 7.89 18.16
N ASN A 192 1.30 6.99 17.46
CA ASN A 192 2.12 7.38 16.31
C ASN A 192 1.24 7.88 15.15
N ASP A 193 0.08 7.23 14.90
CA ASP A 193 -0.88 7.68 13.88
C ASP A 193 -1.38 9.10 14.17
N GLN A 194 -1.81 9.34 15.41
CA GLN A 194 -2.31 10.63 15.84
C GLN A 194 -1.24 11.71 15.72
N GLN A 195 0.00 11.43 16.15
CA GLN A 195 1.10 12.37 16.06
C GLN A 195 1.42 12.76 14.60
N ILE A 196 1.47 11.78 13.69
CA ILE A 196 1.69 12.04 12.27
C ILE A 196 0.54 12.88 11.71
N ARG A 197 -0.71 12.45 11.96
CA ARG A 197 -1.92 13.16 11.51
C ARG A 197 -1.94 14.61 11.98
N ASP A 198 -1.74 14.85 13.27
CA ASP A 198 -1.76 16.19 13.86
C ASP A 198 -0.70 17.09 13.19
N THR A 199 0.46 16.53 12.85
CA THR A 199 1.53 17.27 12.17
C THR A 199 1.21 17.55 10.70
N THR A 200 0.58 16.62 9.99
CA THR A 200 0.45 16.70 8.53
C THR A 200 -0.94 17.14 8.03
N HIS A 201 -1.99 17.14 8.88
CA HIS A 201 -3.37 17.30 8.42
C HIS A 201 -3.64 18.61 7.65
N THR A 202 -2.98 19.70 8.00
CA THR A 202 -3.12 20.99 7.31
C THR A 202 -2.55 20.95 5.89
N LEU A 203 -1.53 20.13 5.65
CA LEU A 203 -0.90 19.99 4.33
C LEU A 203 -1.87 19.34 3.33
N PHE A 204 -2.62 18.33 3.78
CA PHE A 204 -3.65 17.67 2.96
C PHE A 204 -4.79 18.62 2.58
N ALA A 205 -5.15 19.56 3.46
CA ALA A 205 -6.19 20.54 3.19
C ALA A 205 -5.78 21.50 2.07
N GLU A 206 -4.51 21.88 2.02
CA GLU A 206 -3.99 22.81 1.01
C GLU A 206 -3.82 22.16 -0.37
N THR A 207 -3.34 20.91 -0.42
CA THR A 207 -3.22 20.15 -1.67
C THR A 207 -4.59 19.86 -2.29
N SER A 208 -5.63 19.68 -1.48
CA SER A 208 -7.00 19.47 -1.96
C SER A 208 -7.62 20.72 -2.63
N ASN A 209 -7.13 21.91 -2.29
CA ASN A 209 -7.60 23.19 -2.85
C ASN A 209 -6.95 23.55 -4.20
N HIS A 210 -5.93 22.79 -4.62
CA HIS A 210 -5.26 22.94 -5.92
C HIS A 210 -5.53 21.69 -6.75
N PRO A 211 -6.72 21.53 -7.36
CA PRO A 211 -6.99 20.40 -8.23
C PRO A 211 -6.01 20.47 -9.40
N THR A 212 -5.01 19.60 -9.38
CA THR A 212 -4.11 19.40 -10.50
C THR A 212 -4.94 19.03 -11.73
N GLU A 213 -4.87 19.84 -12.78
CA GLU A 213 -5.23 19.41 -14.12
C GLU A 213 -4.38 18.17 -14.41
N ARG A 214 -4.99 16.98 -14.41
CA ARG A 214 -4.34 15.79 -14.92
C ARG A 214 -4.10 16.05 -16.41
N VAL A 215 -2.86 16.34 -16.78
CA VAL A 215 -2.44 16.49 -18.18
C VAL A 215 -2.42 15.12 -18.84
#